data_AF-A0A4Y2P9H0-F1
#
_entry.id   AF-A0A4Y2P9H0-F1
#
_cell.length_a   1.000
_cell.length_b   1.000
_cell.length_c   1.000
_cell.angle_alpha   90.00
_cell.angle_beta   90.00
_cell.angle_gamma   90.00
#
_symmetry.space_group_name_H-M   'P 1'
#
loop_
_entity.id
_entity.type
_entity.pdbx_description
1 polymer ?
#
loop_
_entity_poly.entity_id
_entity_poly.type
_entity_poly.pdbx_seq_one_letter_code
_entity_poly.pdbx_strand_id
1 'polypeptide(L)'
;MVGKKNGFISLFQTNVGHSILEFHYIIHQQALCAKSDLTSLYNVMAVVTKIVNLISSQALNKRKFDALLDEVNSVYNGLMMYNNVRWLSRGNVLQRFVDCLEEIRLFLQNEGKIEQYPQLLDVMWLSKLMFFTDICQHFNELNVKLQGTNKTIIVMIDLIRAFDAKPHVFRNDIITRNYKYFPNLKKNINDLDIHEKPGEETVTEEFISVIDSSINEFSARFSQFRELSETLKFIMYPDVTSFDKLNLSQFDWLEIEEFEMQLIDFQSSSIWIQKFIETRKELELIETERLTSNISKNANNKILESWNSLPDTFNCLKKLARAILTIFSSTYACESLFSEMNNIKDSLRNRLTDDSSTACILLKVTSYNPNINYLSSNLQQQRSH
;
A
#
# COMPACT_ATOMS: atom_id res chain seq x y z
N MET A 1 -17.21 0.35 -11.95
CA MET A 1 -17.66 -0.88 -11.25
C MET A 1 -18.84 -0.64 -10.32
N VAL A 2 -18.93 0.50 -9.62
CA VAL A 2 -19.97 0.80 -8.59
C VAL A 2 -21.11 1.72 -9.09
N GLY A 3 -21.48 1.66 -10.37
CA GLY A 3 -22.58 2.48 -10.88
C GLY A 3 -23.93 2.05 -10.29
N LYS A 4 -24.71 3.00 -9.75
CA LYS A 4 -25.99 2.71 -9.07
C LYS A 4 -27.00 1.93 -9.91
N LYS A 5 -27.02 2.15 -11.23
CA LYS A 5 -27.97 1.52 -12.17
C LYS A 5 -27.33 0.49 -13.11
N ASN A 6 -26.15 0.81 -13.65
CA ASN A 6 -25.46 -0.03 -14.65
C ASN A 6 -24.06 -0.50 -14.16
N GLY A 7 -23.80 -0.41 -12.86
CA GLY A 7 -22.57 -0.93 -12.27
C GLY A 7 -22.62 -2.44 -12.15
N PHE A 8 -21.48 -3.09 -12.35
CA PHE A 8 -21.32 -4.52 -12.14
C PHE A 8 -21.92 -4.99 -10.82
N ILE A 9 -21.67 -4.27 -9.72
CA ILE A 9 -22.16 -4.68 -8.39
C ILE A 9 -23.69 -4.66 -8.32
N SER A 10 -24.34 -3.60 -8.81
CA SER A 10 -25.81 -3.48 -8.83
C SER A 10 -26.46 -4.58 -9.68
N LEU A 11 -25.88 -4.87 -10.86
CA LEU A 11 -26.34 -5.96 -11.72
C LEU A 11 -26.10 -7.34 -11.07
N PHE A 12 -24.96 -7.52 -10.41
CA PHE A 12 -24.61 -8.78 -9.77
C PHE A 12 -25.49 -9.03 -8.53
N GLN A 13 -25.73 -8.03 -7.68
CA GLN A 13 -26.70 -8.05 -6.58
C GLN A 13 -28.10 -8.44 -7.07
N THR A 14 -28.55 -7.85 -8.18
CA THR A 14 -29.84 -8.19 -8.80
C THR A 14 -29.89 -9.66 -9.23
N ASN A 15 -28.79 -10.19 -9.78
CA ASN A 15 -28.71 -11.57 -10.24
C ASN A 15 -28.62 -12.59 -9.09
N VAL A 16 -27.86 -12.29 -8.03
CA VAL A 16 -27.72 -13.21 -6.87
C VAL A 16 -28.87 -13.08 -5.87
N GLY A 17 -29.67 -12.01 -5.95
CA GLY A 17 -30.86 -11.83 -5.12
C GLY A 17 -30.58 -11.45 -3.66
N HIS A 18 -29.35 -11.04 -3.33
CA HIS A 18 -28.97 -10.60 -1.99
C HIS A 18 -27.94 -9.47 -2.04
N SER A 19 -27.78 -8.77 -0.91
CA SER A 19 -26.78 -7.72 -0.73
C SER A 19 -25.36 -8.29 -0.86
N ILE A 20 -24.45 -7.50 -1.42
CA ILE A 20 -23.04 -7.90 -1.60
C ILE A 20 -22.18 -7.00 -0.76
N LEU A 21 -21.24 -7.62 -0.07
CA LEU A 21 -20.24 -6.93 0.71
C LEU A 21 -19.20 -6.29 -0.23
N GLU A 22 -19.31 -4.98 -0.39
CA GLU A 22 -18.43 -4.19 -1.24
C GLU A 22 -17.19 -3.78 -0.44
N PHE A 23 -16.06 -4.47 -0.64
CA PHE A 23 -14.77 -3.96 -0.18
C PHE A 23 -14.00 -3.38 -1.34
N HIS A 24 -13.60 -2.12 -1.18
CA HIS A 24 -12.60 -1.55 -2.05
C HIS A 24 -11.23 -2.14 -1.75
N TYR A 25 -10.41 -2.22 -2.80
CA TYR A 25 -9.09 -2.79 -2.69
C TYR A 25 -8.21 -2.00 -1.68
N ILE A 26 -7.70 -2.67 -0.66
CA ILE A 26 -7.03 -2.06 0.52
C ILE A 26 -5.87 -1.17 0.11
N ILE A 27 -4.99 -1.65 -0.77
CA ILE A 27 -3.83 -0.85 -1.21
C ILE A 27 -4.28 0.32 -2.09
N HIS A 28 -5.35 0.18 -2.88
CA HIS A 28 -5.90 1.33 -3.63
C HIS A 28 -6.49 2.37 -2.68
N GLN A 29 -7.24 1.96 -1.66
CA GLN A 29 -7.76 2.90 -0.64
C GLN A 29 -6.62 3.59 0.10
N GLN A 30 -5.58 2.85 0.48
CA GLN A 30 -4.38 3.40 1.11
C GLN A 30 -3.66 4.41 0.19
N ALA A 31 -3.54 4.10 -1.10
CA ALA A 31 -2.96 5.02 -2.08
C ALA A 31 -3.81 6.27 -2.29
N LEU A 32 -5.15 6.15 -2.21
CA LEU A 32 -6.07 7.27 -2.29
C LEU A 32 -5.96 8.20 -1.07
N CYS A 33 -5.84 7.67 0.16
CA CYS A 33 -5.58 8.48 1.36
C CYS A 33 -4.35 9.38 1.12
N ALA A 34 -3.22 8.76 0.83
CA ALA A 34 -1.98 9.50 0.63
C ALA A 34 -2.08 10.55 -0.49
N LYS A 35 -2.89 10.30 -1.54
CA LYS A 35 -3.08 11.22 -2.65
C LYS A 35 -3.96 12.44 -2.34
N SER A 36 -5.10 12.25 -1.69
CA SER A 36 -6.02 13.35 -1.37
C SER A 36 -5.41 14.29 -0.33
N ASP A 37 -4.68 13.74 0.64
CA ASP A 37 -4.31 14.45 1.87
C ASP A 37 -3.09 15.36 1.69
N LEU A 38 -2.29 15.10 0.67
CA LEU A 38 -1.03 15.82 0.40
C LEU A 38 -1.18 16.89 -0.69
N THR A 39 -2.41 17.33 -0.95
CA THR A 39 -2.72 18.37 -1.95
C THR A 39 -2.17 19.74 -1.53
N SER A 40 -2.14 20.04 -0.22
CA SER A 40 -1.48 21.24 0.32
C SER A 40 0.03 21.26 0.01
N LEU A 41 0.65 20.09 -0.14
CA LEU A 41 2.07 19.90 -0.47
C LEU A 41 2.30 19.68 -1.98
N TYR A 42 1.28 19.92 -2.82
CA TYR A 42 1.39 19.81 -4.27
C TYR A 42 2.50 20.68 -4.85
N ASN A 43 2.65 21.91 -4.35
CA ASN A 43 3.67 22.85 -4.81
C ASN A 43 5.10 22.32 -4.58
N VAL A 44 5.35 21.67 -3.43
CA VAL A 44 6.63 21.04 -3.11
C VAL A 44 6.94 19.96 -4.16
N MET A 45 5.98 19.06 -4.40
CA MET A 45 6.16 17.99 -5.38
C MET A 45 6.32 18.50 -6.81
N ALA A 46 5.62 19.56 -7.19
CA ALA A 46 5.74 20.14 -8.52
C ALA A 46 7.16 20.63 -8.79
N VAL A 47 7.81 21.26 -7.80
CA VAL A 47 9.21 21.71 -7.89
C VAL A 47 10.16 20.50 -7.96
N VAL A 48 10.02 19.53 -7.06
CA VAL A 48 10.81 18.28 -7.07
C VAL A 48 10.71 17.60 -8.44
N THR A 49 9.50 17.44 -8.97
CA THR A 49 9.27 16.78 -10.27
C THR A 49 9.94 17.54 -11.41
N LYS A 50 9.88 18.88 -11.41
CA LYS A 50 10.55 19.71 -12.43
C LYS A 50 12.06 19.49 -12.42
N ILE A 51 12.68 19.49 -11.24
CA ILE A 51 14.13 19.30 -11.08
C ILE A 51 14.54 17.87 -11.46
N VAL A 52 13.81 16.87 -10.97
CA VAL A 52 14.05 15.46 -11.31
C VAL A 52 13.96 15.25 -12.82
N ASN A 53 12.94 15.81 -13.48
CA ASN A 53 12.80 15.70 -14.93
C ASN A 53 13.93 16.43 -15.66
N LEU A 54 14.33 17.63 -15.22
CA LEU A 54 15.45 18.36 -15.81
C LEU A 54 16.74 17.52 -15.81
N ILE A 55 17.03 16.86 -14.69
CA ILE A 55 18.25 16.05 -14.51
C ILE A 55 18.12 14.72 -15.26
N SER A 56 17.02 14.00 -15.05
CA SER A 56 16.91 12.57 -15.39
C SER A 56 16.35 12.31 -16.79
N SER A 57 15.59 13.25 -17.38
CA SER A 57 15.01 13.07 -18.73
C SER A 57 15.99 13.40 -19.86
N GLN A 58 16.98 14.26 -19.60
CA GLN A 58 17.97 14.67 -20.60
C GLN A 58 19.24 13.82 -20.45
N ALA A 59 19.60 13.07 -21.49
CA ALA A 59 20.72 12.13 -21.44
C ALA A 59 22.06 12.78 -21.03
N LEU A 60 22.29 14.04 -21.41
CA LEU A 60 23.50 14.77 -21.02
C LEU A 60 23.48 15.15 -19.53
N ASN A 61 22.38 15.75 -19.04
CA ASN A 61 22.27 16.14 -17.63
C ASN A 61 22.34 14.93 -16.73
N LYS A 62 21.71 13.81 -17.12
CA LYS A 62 21.80 12.55 -16.41
C LYS A 62 23.24 12.09 -16.26
N ARG A 63 24.00 12.01 -17.37
CA ARG A 63 25.42 11.60 -17.31
C ARG A 63 26.27 12.53 -16.46
N LYS A 64 26.04 13.85 -16.55
CA LYS A 64 26.75 14.84 -15.73
C LYS A 64 26.44 14.67 -14.25
N PHE A 65 25.17 14.45 -13.91
CA PHE A 65 24.75 14.25 -12.53
C PHE A 65 25.23 12.90 -11.97
N ASP A 66 25.16 11.83 -12.76
CA ASP A 66 25.70 10.51 -12.38
C ASP A 66 27.21 10.62 -12.10
N ALA A 67 27.97 11.33 -12.94
CA ALA A 67 29.39 11.60 -12.70
C ALA A 67 29.65 12.41 -11.42
N LEU A 68 28.80 13.42 -11.13
CA LEU A 68 28.88 14.18 -9.88
C LEU A 68 28.64 13.30 -8.65
N LEU A 69 27.65 12.41 -8.72
CA LEU A 69 27.36 11.47 -7.64
C LEU A 69 28.51 10.49 -7.40
N ASP A 70 29.15 10.02 -8.48
CA ASP A 70 30.34 9.18 -8.38
C ASP A 70 31.52 9.93 -7.73
N GLU A 71 31.74 11.20 -8.07
CA GLU A 71 32.80 12.04 -7.50
C GLU A 71 32.67 12.24 -5.98
N VAL A 72 31.44 12.40 -5.47
CA VAL A 72 31.19 12.56 -4.03
C VAL A 72 31.03 11.23 -3.28
N ASN A 73 31.23 10.09 -3.96
CA ASN A 73 30.97 8.75 -3.43
C ASN A 73 29.55 8.60 -2.86
N SER A 74 28.55 9.11 -3.58
CA SER A 74 27.15 9.00 -3.18
C SER A 74 26.71 7.53 -3.12
N VAL A 75 25.75 7.24 -2.24
CA VAL A 75 25.11 5.91 -2.16
C VAL A 75 24.25 5.63 -3.42
N TYR A 76 23.88 6.67 -4.17
CA TYR A 76 23.03 6.57 -5.35
C TYR A 76 23.80 6.81 -6.64
N ASN A 77 23.35 6.15 -7.71
CA ASN A 77 23.88 6.27 -9.07
C ASN A 77 22.93 7.07 -10.00
N GLY A 78 22.18 8.01 -9.42
CA GLY A 78 21.22 8.86 -10.14
C GLY A 78 19.85 8.94 -9.45
N LEU A 79 19.03 9.90 -9.90
CA LEU A 79 17.68 10.12 -9.39
C LEU A 79 16.66 9.12 -9.98
N MET A 80 15.56 8.91 -9.25
CA MET A 80 14.43 8.13 -9.75
C MET A 80 13.48 8.99 -10.56
N MET A 81 13.12 8.55 -11.77
CA MET A 81 12.09 9.20 -12.58
C MET A 81 10.72 9.06 -11.92
N TYR A 82 10.00 10.16 -11.83
CA TYR A 82 8.65 10.18 -11.28
C TYR A 82 7.61 9.83 -12.37
N ASN A 83 6.70 8.90 -12.07
CA ASN A 83 5.50 8.64 -12.87
C ASN A 83 4.25 8.74 -11.99
N ASN A 84 3.29 9.58 -12.40
CA ASN A 84 1.98 9.78 -11.74
C ASN A 84 1.17 8.49 -11.56
N VAL A 85 1.41 7.47 -12.39
CA VAL A 85 0.69 6.18 -12.34
C VAL A 85 1.07 5.36 -11.10
N ARG A 86 2.31 5.51 -10.60
CA ARG A 86 2.81 4.77 -9.44
C ARG A 86 3.01 5.71 -8.28
N TRP A 87 1.91 6.10 -7.64
CA TRP A 87 1.90 6.96 -6.44
C TRP A 87 2.98 6.57 -5.41
N LEU A 88 3.26 5.27 -5.29
CA LEU A 88 4.23 4.68 -4.34
C LEU A 88 5.70 4.99 -4.66
N SER A 89 6.04 5.28 -5.92
CA SER A 89 7.38 5.80 -6.21
C SER A 89 7.59 7.21 -5.63
N ARG A 90 6.53 7.93 -5.23
CA ARG A 90 6.65 9.32 -4.75
C ARG A 90 7.46 9.40 -3.46
N GLY A 91 7.21 8.54 -2.47
CA GLY A 91 7.99 8.52 -1.23
C GLY A 91 9.46 8.23 -1.49
N ASN A 92 9.74 7.21 -2.31
CA ASN A 92 11.12 6.85 -2.68
C ASN A 92 11.82 7.96 -3.48
N VAL A 93 11.12 8.59 -4.44
CA VAL A 93 11.64 9.73 -5.22
C VAL A 93 11.97 10.90 -4.31
N LEU A 94 11.08 11.25 -3.37
CA LEU A 94 11.31 12.31 -2.39
C LEU A 94 12.50 12.00 -1.49
N GLN A 95 12.59 10.77 -0.97
CA GLN A 95 13.71 10.39 -0.11
C GLN A 95 15.04 10.48 -0.85
N ARG A 96 15.13 9.94 -2.08
CA ARG A 96 16.34 10.06 -2.88
C ARG A 96 16.66 11.51 -3.24
N PHE A 97 15.64 12.33 -3.50
CA PHE A 97 15.82 13.76 -3.74
C PHE A 97 16.40 14.47 -2.52
N VAL A 98 15.89 14.18 -1.32
CA VAL A 98 16.40 14.71 -0.04
C VAL A 98 17.82 14.23 0.24
N ASP A 99 18.11 12.96 0.02
CA ASP A 99 19.45 12.40 0.25
C ASP A 99 20.49 13.00 -0.69
N CYS A 100 20.10 13.36 -1.92
CA CYS A 100 20.95 14.00 -2.92
C CYS A 100 20.80 15.54 -2.96
N LEU A 101 20.21 16.16 -1.94
CA LEU A 101 19.80 17.57 -2.01
C LEU A 101 20.98 18.52 -2.28
N GLU A 102 22.13 18.27 -1.65
CA GLU A 102 23.32 19.11 -1.81
C GLU A 102 23.94 18.93 -3.20
N GLU A 103 24.00 17.70 -3.70
CA GLU A 103 24.48 17.40 -5.05
C GLU A 103 23.55 18.01 -6.12
N ILE A 104 22.24 18.01 -5.88
CA ILE A 104 21.26 18.66 -6.74
C ILE A 104 21.50 20.18 -6.76
N ARG A 105 21.73 20.81 -5.60
CA ARG A 105 22.04 22.24 -5.52
C ARG A 105 23.33 22.57 -6.28
N LEU A 106 24.38 21.78 -6.06
CA LEU A 106 25.68 21.94 -6.73
C LEU A 106 25.56 21.77 -8.24
N PHE A 107 24.83 20.75 -8.70
CA PHE A 107 24.55 20.53 -10.12
C PHE A 107 23.83 21.73 -10.75
N LEU A 108 22.76 22.22 -10.10
CA LEU A 108 22.02 23.38 -10.60
C LEU A 108 22.84 24.66 -10.59
N GLN A 109 23.77 24.82 -9.64
CA GLN A 109 24.70 25.93 -9.60
C GLN A 109 25.69 25.87 -10.78
N ASN A 110 26.28 24.69 -11.04
CA ASN A 110 27.20 24.48 -12.16
C ASN A 110 26.53 24.68 -13.53
N GLU A 111 25.25 24.35 -13.64
CA GLU A 111 24.45 24.56 -14.87
C GLU A 111 23.87 25.99 -14.97
N GLY A 112 24.11 26.87 -13.99
CA GLY A 112 23.58 28.24 -13.97
C GLY A 112 22.06 28.33 -13.84
N LYS A 113 21.43 27.32 -13.21
CA LYS A 113 19.97 27.19 -13.08
C LYS A 113 19.46 27.33 -11.65
N ILE A 114 20.32 27.46 -10.65
CA ILE A 114 19.93 27.52 -9.23
C ILE A 114 18.95 28.67 -8.93
N GLU A 115 19.10 29.82 -9.59
CA GLU A 115 18.21 30.98 -9.44
C GLU A 115 16.77 30.71 -9.92
N GLN A 116 16.56 29.70 -10.78
CA GLN A 116 15.23 29.28 -11.22
C GLN A 116 14.48 28.48 -10.13
N TYR A 117 15.19 28.03 -9.11
CA TYR A 117 14.68 27.20 -8.02
C TYR A 117 15.02 27.81 -6.64
N PRO A 118 14.55 29.05 -6.35
CA PRO A 118 14.82 29.71 -5.06
C PRO A 118 14.31 28.90 -3.86
N GLN A 119 13.35 28.00 -4.09
CA GLN A 119 12.83 27.08 -3.08
C GLN A 119 13.90 26.20 -2.43
N LEU A 120 14.97 25.85 -3.18
CA LEU A 120 16.06 25.03 -2.64
C LEU A 120 16.93 25.80 -1.65
N LEU A 121 16.79 27.12 -1.56
CA LEU A 121 17.48 27.98 -0.60
C LEU A 121 16.54 28.51 0.49
N ASP A 122 15.23 28.25 0.37
CA ASP A 122 14.21 28.72 1.29
C ASP A 122 13.99 27.73 2.44
N VAL A 123 14.33 28.16 3.66
CA VAL A 123 14.26 27.33 4.88
C VAL A 123 12.85 26.79 5.15
N MET A 124 11.82 27.59 4.86
CA MET A 124 10.43 27.20 5.08
C MET A 124 10.02 26.09 4.13
N TRP A 125 10.37 26.23 2.85
CA TRP A 125 10.09 25.26 1.81
C TRP A 125 10.88 23.97 2.05
N LEU A 126 12.13 24.04 2.48
CA LEU A 126 12.93 22.88 2.84
C LEU A 126 12.30 22.13 4.00
N SER A 127 11.83 22.82 5.04
CA SER A 127 11.11 22.20 6.16
C SER A 127 9.86 21.46 5.66
N LYS A 128 9.11 22.05 4.73
CA LYS A 128 7.96 21.38 4.08
C LYS A 128 8.40 20.16 3.26
N LEU A 129 9.50 20.24 2.52
CA LEU A 129 10.05 19.10 1.77
C LEU A 129 10.42 17.95 2.70
N MET A 130 11.08 18.23 3.82
CA MET A 130 11.49 17.21 4.78
C MET A 130 10.30 16.54 5.44
N PHE A 131 9.37 17.33 5.98
CA PHE A 131 8.10 16.83 6.51
C PHE A 131 7.36 15.97 5.47
N PHE A 132 7.28 16.47 4.25
CA PHE A 132 6.56 15.81 3.16
C PHE A 132 7.20 14.46 2.79
N THR A 133 8.53 14.40 2.82
CA THR A 133 9.30 13.18 2.57
C THR A 133 9.04 12.14 3.66
N ASP A 134 9.15 12.56 4.93
CA ASP A 134 8.93 11.69 6.09
C ASP A 134 7.50 11.11 6.14
N ILE A 135 6.46 11.95 5.95
CA ILE A 135 5.08 11.46 5.94
C ILE A 135 4.82 10.50 4.78
N CYS A 136 5.38 10.78 3.60
CA CYS A 136 5.29 9.87 2.46
C CYS A 136 5.97 8.52 2.74
N GLN A 137 7.08 8.51 3.48
CA GLN A 137 7.75 7.28 3.88
C GLN A 137 6.88 6.44 4.80
N HIS A 138 6.17 7.03 5.76
CA HIS A 138 5.22 6.29 6.61
C HIS A 138 4.12 5.60 5.79
N PHE A 139 3.53 6.31 4.82
CA PHE A 139 2.55 5.70 3.90
C PHE A 139 3.17 4.62 3.01
N ASN A 140 4.40 4.83 2.53
CA ASN A 140 5.13 3.86 1.72
C ASN A 140 5.42 2.57 2.52
N GLU A 141 5.80 2.68 3.80
CA GLU A 141 6.00 1.53 4.68
C GLU A 141 4.73 0.70 4.83
N LEU A 142 3.59 1.34 5.10
CA LEU A 142 2.30 0.63 5.17
C LEU A 142 2.04 -0.07 3.84
N ASN A 143 2.26 0.63 2.73
CA ASN A 143 2.00 0.08 1.42
C ASN A 143 2.83 -1.19 1.14
N VAL A 144 4.15 -1.14 1.36
CA VAL A 144 5.02 -2.31 1.23
C VAL A 144 4.57 -3.44 2.15
N LYS A 145 4.16 -3.10 3.39
CA LYS A 145 3.60 -4.06 4.34
C LYS A 145 2.25 -4.61 3.94
N LEU A 146 1.48 -3.97 3.08
CA LEU A 146 0.25 -4.50 2.48
C LEU A 146 0.54 -5.29 1.20
N GLN A 147 1.57 -4.91 0.42
CA GLN A 147 1.93 -5.53 -0.87
C GLN A 147 2.67 -6.86 -0.74
N GLY A 148 2.27 -7.85 -1.51
CA GLY A 148 2.94 -9.15 -1.59
C GLY A 148 1.99 -10.32 -1.38
N THR A 149 2.44 -11.49 -1.80
CA THR A 149 1.68 -12.74 -1.71
C THR A 149 1.65 -13.29 -0.28
N ASN A 150 0.70 -14.19 0.00
CA ASN A 150 0.62 -14.99 1.23
C ASN A 150 0.37 -14.21 2.54
N LYS A 151 -0.24 -13.02 2.46
CA LYS A 151 -0.74 -12.31 3.65
C LYS A 151 -2.14 -12.77 4.00
N THR A 152 -2.34 -13.07 5.27
CA THR A 152 -3.66 -13.40 5.80
C THR A 152 -4.51 -12.17 5.98
N ILE A 153 -5.82 -12.39 5.98
CA ILE A 153 -6.83 -11.39 6.31
C ILE A 153 -6.53 -10.67 7.63
N ILE A 154 -6.11 -11.43 8.66
CA ILE A 154 -5.77 -10.87 9.97
C ILE A 154 -4.60 -9.90 9.84
N VAL A 155 -3.52 -10.33 9.17
CA VAL A 155 -2.31 -9.51 9.02
C VAL A 155 -2.67 -8.21 8.30
N MET A 156 -3.49 -8.25 7.26
CA MET A 156 -3.96 -7.05 6.58
C MET A 156 -4.77 -6.12 7.49
N ILE A 157 -5.71 -6.66 8.27
CA ILE A 157 -6.52 -5.86 9.21
C ILE A 157 -5.64 -5.26 10.30
N ASP A 158 -4.70 -6.03 10.85
CA ASP A 158 -3.81 -5.58 11.91
C ASP A 158 -2.87 -4.48 11.42
N LEU A 159 -2.39 -4.56 10.17
CA LEU A 159 -1.61 -3.49 9.54
C LEU A 159 -2.42 -2.21 9.37
N ILE A 160 -3.67 -2.31 8.93
CA ILE A 160 -4.58 -1.15 8.81
C ILE A 160 -4.87 -0.56 10.19
N ARG A 161 -5.21 -1.38 11.19
CA ARG A 161 -5.47 -0.93 12.56
C ARG A 161 -4.24 -0.26 13.19
N ALA A 162 -3.05 -0.85 12.98
CA ALA A 162 -1.81 -0.27 13.47
C ALA A 162 -1.53 1.08 12.80
N PHE A 163 -1.78 1.21 11.50
CA PHE A 163 -1.60 2.48 10.81
C PHE A 163 -2.68 3.49 11.13
N ASP A 164 -3.91 3.10 11.47
CA ASP A 164 -4.95 4.01 11.96
C ASP A 164 -4.50 4.74 13.24
N ALA A 165 -3.75 4.06 14.11
CA ALA A 165 -3.23 4.63 15.35
C ALA A 165 -1.96 5.50 15.16
N LYS A 166 -1.10 5.18 14.18
CA LYS A 166 0.23 5.81 14.02
C LYS A 166 0.18 7.34 13.75
N PRO A 167 -0.65 7.87 12.84
CA PRO A 167 -0.77 9.30 12.58
C PRO A 167 -1.13 10.11 13.83
N HIS A 168 -1.88 9.57 14.78
CA HIS A 168 -2.13 10.25 16.07
C HIS A 168 -0.84 10.42 16.88
N VAL A 169 0.04 9.42 16.87
CA VAL A 169 1.38 9.53 17.49
C VAL A 169 2.24 10.55 16.76
N PHE A 170 2.21 10.54 15.42
CA PHE A 170 2.94 11.51 14.59
C PHE A 170 2.48 12.95 14.87
N ARG A 171 1.17 13.16 15.00
CA ARG A 171 0.57 14.43 15.36
C ARG A 171 1.13 14.96 16.69
N ASN A 172 1.14 14.11 17.72
CA ASN A 172 1.67 14.49 19.03
C ASN A 172 3.18 14.76 18.99
N ASP A 173 3.93 14.05 18.16
CA ASP A 173 5.36 14.27 17.96
C ASP A 173 5.67 15.63 17.30
N ILE A 174 4.83 16.07 16.35
CA ILE A 174 4.89 17.43 15.77
C ILE A 174 4.51 18.49 16.82
N ILE A 175 3.43 18.30 17.57
CA ILE A 175 2.99 19.25 18.62
C ILE A 175 4.06 19.44 19.68
N THR A 176 4.69 18.35 20.11
CA THR A 176 5.77 18.38 21.11
C THR A 176 7.13 18.79 20.52
N ARG A 177 7.21 18.98 19.19
CA ARG A 177 8.42 19.39 18.45
C ARG A 177 9.64 18.50 18.69
N ASN A 178 9.40 17.21 18.97
CA ASN A 178 10.47 16.22 19.17
C ASN A 178 10.96 15.61 17.85
N TYR A 179 10.08 15.61 16.84
CA TYR A 179 10.33 15.12 15.48
C TYR A 179 10.96 13.72 15.46
N LYS A 180 10.62 12.86 16.43
CA LYS A 180 11.14 11.50 16.55
C LYS A 180 10.77 10.64 15.34
N TYR A 181 9.58 10.84 14.77
CA TYR A 181 9.08 10.09 13.62
C TYR A 181 9.25 10.86 12.31
N PHE A 182 9.95 12.00 12.33
CA PHE A 182 10.23 12.83 11.17
C PHE A 182 11.74 13.09 11.09
N PRO A 183 12.56 12.07 10.76
CA PRO A 183 14.01 12.16 10.83
C PRO A 183 14.60 13.19 9.87
N ASN A 184 14.08 13.33 8.65
CA ASN A 184 14.55 14.35 7.71
C ASN A 184 14.24 15.74 8.25
N LEU A 185 13.03 15.95 8.78
CA LEU A 185 12.61 17.23 9.35
C LEU A 185 13.46 17.58 10.58
N LYS A 186 13.69 16.60 11.45
CA LYS A 186 14.51 16.75 12.65
C LYS A 186 15.93 17.18 12.31
N LYS A 187 16.55 16.52 11.33
CA LYS A 187 17.90 16.85 10.86
C LYS A 187 17.93 18.29 10.34
N ASN A 188 17.02 18.64 9.43
CA ASN A 188 16.94 19.98 8.86
C ASN A 188 16.73 21.07 9.90
N ILE A 189 15.90 20.85 10.93
CA ILE A 189 15.69 21.84 12.01
C ILE A 189 16.94 21.99 12.89
N ASN A 190 17.68 20.91 13.13
CA ASN A 190 18.91 20.96 13.93
C ASN A 190 20.07 21.64 13.19
N ASP A 191 20.07 21.57 11.86
CA ASP A 191 21.10 22.16 11.01
C ASP A 191 20.89 23.69 10.79
N LEU A 192 19.74 24.25 11.21
CA LEU A 192 19.45 25.69 11.12
C LEU A 192 20.05 26.48 12.29
N ASP A 193 20.64 27.64 11.98
CA ASP A 193 21.08 28.60 12.99
C ASP A 193 19.90 29.12 13.83
N ILE A 194 20.17 29.52 15.08
CA ILE A 194 19.15 30.01 16.03
C ILE A 194 18.33 31.18 15.45
N HIS A 195 18.91 31.96 14.56
CA HIS A 195 18.29 33.13 13.90
C HIS A 195 17.54 32.80 12.60
N GLU A 196 17.71 31.59 12.04
CA GLU A 196 17.05 31.11 10.82
C GLU A 196 15.87 30.18 11.12
N LYS A 197 15.56 29.96 12.40
CA LYS A 197 14.41 29.15 12.78
C LYS A 197 13.14 29.76 12.18
N PRO A 198 12.34 28.94 11.48
CA PRO A 198 11.14 29.41 10.80
C PRO A 198 10.22 30.14 11.78
N GLY A 199 9.27 30.96 11.29
CA GLY A 199 8.14 31.40 12.12
C GLY A 199 7.39 30.18 12.62
N GLU A 200 7.79 29.66 13.79
CA GLU A 200 7.65 28.23 14.14
C GLU A 200 6.20 27.78 14.27
N GLU A 201 5.27 28.69 14.54
CA GLU A 201 3.86 28.37 14.76
C GLU A 201 3.14 28.05 13.44
N THR A 202 3.29 28.86 12.39
CA THR A 202 2.50 28.71 11.16
C THR A 202 2.85 27.43 10.37
N VAL A 203 4.12 27.04 10.35
CA VAL A 203 4.57 25.80 9.70
C VAL A 203 4.14 24.57 10.49
N THR A 204 4.22 24.64 11.82
CA THR A 204 3.78 23.55 12.70
C THR A 204 2.27 23.33 12.56
N GLU A 205 1.47 24.39 12.47
CA GLU A 205 0.03 24.32 12.22
C GLU A 205 -0.30 23.68 10.87
N GLU A 206 0.45 24.02 9.80
CA GLU A 206 0.29 23.40 8.48
C GLU A 206 0.59 21.89 8.53
N PHE A 207 1.65 21.48 9.23
CA PHE A 207 1.98 20.06 9.40
C PHE A 207 0.91 19.30 10.18
N ILE A 208 0.41 19.89 11.27
CA ILE A 208 -0.69 19.31 12.05
C ILE A 208 -1.94 19.18 11.18
N SER A 209 -2.28 20.20 10.40
CA SER A 209 -3.43 20.17 9.48
C SER A 209 -3.33 19.05 8.46
N VAL A 210 -2.14 18.82 7.89
CA VAL A 210 -1.90 17.69 6.96
C VAL A 210 -2.09 16.34 7.65
N ILE A 211 -1.58 16.18 8.88
CA ILE A 211 -1.76 14.94 9.64
C ILE A 211 -3.23 14.73 10.02
N ASP A 212 -3.93 15.77 10.44
CA ASP A 212 -5.37 15.72 10.78
C ASP A 212 -6.22 15.36 9.57
N SER A 213 -5.93 15.93 8.40
CA SER A 213 -6.56 15.51 7.14
C SER A 213 -6.30 14.03 6.86
N SER A 214 -5.06 13.58 7.06
CA SER A 214 -4.67 12.17 6.84
C SER A 214 -5.39 11.20 7.76
N ILE A 215 -5.56 11.57 9.04
CA ILE A 215 -6.31 10.80 10.04
C ILE A 215 -7.77 10.65 9.59
N ASN A 216 -8.40 11.77 9.22
CA ASN A 216 -9.82 11.80 8.86
C ASN A 216 -10.10 10.98 7.60
N GLU A 217 -9.29 11.14 6.56
CA GLU A 217 -9.48 10.43 5.29
C GLU A 217 -9.22 8.92 5.45
N PHE A 218 -8.18 8.54 6.19
CA PHE A 218 -7.91 7.13 6.50
C PHE A 218 -9.07 6.51 7.28
N SER A 219 -9.53 7.19 8.34
CA SER A 219 -10.70 6.73 9.13
C SER A 219 -11.97 6.61 8.28
N ALA A 220 -12.23 7.55 7.38
CA ALA A 220 -13.39 7.51 6.51
C ALA A 220 -13.32 6.33 5.52
N ARG A 221 -12.18 6.14 4.85
CA ARG A 221 -12.00 5.09 3.83
C ARG A 221 -11.96 3.68 4.40
N PHE A 222 -11.46 3.52 5.62
CA PHE A 222 -11.38 2.22 6.31
C PHE A 222 -12.49 2.01 7.36
N SER A 223 -13.52 2.86 7.38
CA SER A 223 -14.67 2.78 8.29
C SER A 223 -15.35 1.40 8.28
N GLN A 224 -15.60 0.85 7.10
CA GLN A 224 -16.20 -0.48 6.93
C GLN A 224 -15.35 -1.61 7.56
N PHE A 225 -14.01 -1.50 7.51
CA PHE A 225 -13.12 -2.46 8.19
C PHE A 225 -13.23 -2.36 9.71
N ARG A 226 -13.46 -1.14 10.22
CA ARG A 226 -13.67 -0.91 11.65
C ARG A 226 -15.01 -1.47 12.11
N GLU A 227 -16.07 -1.25 11.33
CA GLU A 227 -17.42 -1.76 11.57
C GLU A 227 -17.50 -3.29 11.55
N LEU A 228 -16.72 -3.93 10.67
CA LEU A 228 -16.65 -5.39 10.56
C LEU A 228 -15.52 -6.01 11.37
N SER A 229 -14.76 -5.25 12.17
CA SER A 229 -13.53 -5.72 12.82
C SER A 229 -13.74 -7.01 13.63
N GLU A 230 -14.80 -7.09 14.43
CA GLU A 230 -15.09 -8.30 15.23
C GLU A 230 -15.55 -9.47 14.34
N THR A 231 -16.38 -9.20 13.34
CA THR A 231 -16.80 -10.18 12.33
C THR A 231 -15.62 -10.74 11.54
N LEU A 232 -14.60 -9.93 11.25
CA LEU A 232 -13.41 -10.41 10.55
C LEU A 232 -12.48 -11.23 11.46
N LYS A 233 -12.42 -10.92 12.77
CA LYS A 233 -11.65 -11.69 13.76
C LYS A 233 -12.22 -13.10 13.96
N PHE A 234 -13.53 -13.28 13.80
CA PHE A 234 -14.21 -14.58 13.90
C PHE A 234 -13.51 -15.68 13.09
N ILE A 235 -12.92 -15.36 11.93
CA ILE A 235 -12.20 -16.32 11.08
C ILE A 235 -11.12 -17.08 11.84
N MET A 236 -10.55 -16.48 12.87
CA MET A 236 -9.34 -16.94 13.55
C MET A 236 -9.51 -17.11 15.04
N TYR A 237 -10.57 -16.52 15.56
CA TYR A 237 -10.93 -16.53 16.96
C TYR A 237 -12.38 -16.99 17.18
N PRO A 238 -12.89 -18.03 16.48
CA PRO A 238 -14.27 -18.48 16.66
C PRO A 238 -14.54 -18.96 18.10
N ASP A 239 -13.49 -19.40 18.79
CA ASP A 239 -13.48 -19.87 20.18
C ASP A 239 -13.71 -18.76 21.23
N VAL A 240 -13.39 -17.50 20.91
CA VAL A 240 -13.53 -16.36 21.85
C VAL A 240 -14.44 -15.25 21.33
N THR A 241 -15.03 -15.44 20.16
CA THR A 241 -15.92 -14.47 19.54
C THR A 241 -17.27 -14.46 20.24
N SER A 242 -17.70 -13.28 20.69
CA SER A 242 -19.04 -13.09 21.25
C SER A 242 -20.02 -12.83 20.11
N PHE A 243 -21.13 -13.59 20.06
CA PHE A 243 -22.17 -13.40 19.06
C PHE A 243 -22.68 -11.95 19.01
N ASP A 244 -22.96 -11.34 20.17
CA ASP A 244 -23.44 -9.96 20.29
C ASP A 244 -22.51 -8.88 19.70
N LYS A 245 -21.22 -9.21 19.51
CA LYS A 245 -20.24 -8.27 18.95
C LYS A 245 -20.11 -8.39 17.43
N LEU A 246 -20.73 -9.40 16.83
CA LEU A 246 -20.68 -9.63 15.40
C LEU A 246 -21.61 -8.66 14.68
N ASN A 247 -21.05 -7.91 13.73
CA ASN A 247 -21.84 -7.18 12.77
C ASN A 247 -22.19 -8.12 11.61
N LEU A 248 -23.40 -8.67 11.65
CA LEU A 248 -23.94 -9.58 10.64
C LEU A 248 -24.94 -8.92 9.67
N SER A 249 -25.12 -7.60 9.77
CA SER A 249 -26.11 -6.83 8.99
C SER A 249 -25.93 -6.89 7.47
N GLN A 250 -24.76 -7.30 6.99
CA GLN A 250 -24.42 -7.43 5.56
C GLN A 250 -24.48 -8.88 5.07
N PHE A 251 -24.95 -9.80 5.91
CA PHE A 251 -25.02 -11.23 5.65
C PHE A 251 -26.47 -11.72 5.75
N ASP A 252 -27.40 -11.05 5.05
CA ASP A 252 -28.85 -11.34 5.09
C ASP A 252 -29.21 -12.78 4.66
N TRP A 253 -28.31 -13.43 3.92
CA TRP A 253 -28.44 -14.82 3.48
C TRP A 253 -28.01 -15.84 4.55
N LEU A 254 -27.42 -15.39 5.67
CA LEU A 254 -26.99 -16.23 6.77
C LEU A 254 -28.17 -16.50 7.69
N GLU A 255 -28.41 -17.77 7.99
CA GLU A 255 -29.39 -18.20 8.98
C GLU A 255 -28.84 -17.87 10.38
N ILE A 256 -29.21 -16.71 10.92
CA ILE A 256 -28.60 -16.13 12.13
C ILE A 256 -28.86 -16.99 13.37
N GLU A 257 -30.09 -17.49 13.52
CA GLU A 257 -30.48 -18.31 14.66
C GLU A 257 -29.69 -19.62 14.68
N GLU A 258 -29.54 -20.26 13.52
CA GLU A 258 -28.76 -21.48 13.36
C GLU A 258 -27.26 -21.20 13.54
N PHE A 259 -26.77 -20.06 13.04
CA PHE A 259 -25.39 -19.63 13.24
C PHE A 259 -25.05 -19.46 14.73
N GLU A 260 -25.93 -18.84 15.51
CA GLU A 260 -25.74 -18.62 16.93
C GLU A 260 -25.65 -19.95 17.69
N MET A 261 -26.56 -20.89 17.42
CA MET A 261 -26.51 -22.23 18.02
C MET A 261 -25.24 -22.99 17.64
N GLN A 262 -24.85 -22.97 16.36
CA GLN A 262 -23.62 -23.60 15.90
C GLN A 262 -22.36 -22.98 16.54
N LEU A 263 -22.37 -21.68 16.80
CA LEU A 263 -21.25 -21.00 17.48
C LEU A 263 -21.11 -21.50 18.93
N ILE A 264 -22.21 -21.67 19.65
CA ILE A 264 -22.22 -22.22 21.01
C ILE A 264 -21.70 -23.66 21.02
N ASP A 265 -22.17 -24.49 20.10
CA ASP A 265 -21.72 -25.88 19.96
C ASP A 265 -20.23 -25.96 19.63
N PHE A 266 -19.75 -25.05 18.76
CA PHE A 266 -18.33 -24.94 18.43
C PHE A 266 -17.51 -24.57 19.67
N GLN A 267 -17.93 -23.55 20.41
CA GLN A 267 -17.25 -23.05 21.61
C GLN A 267 -17.32 -24.03 22.80
N SER A 268 -18.24 -24.98 22.76
CA SER A 268 -18.32 -26.07 23.74
C SER A 268 -17.42 -27.26 23.38
N SER A 269 -16.96 -27.35 22.12
CA SER A 269 -16.14 -28.46 21.63
C SER A 269 -14.64 -28.18 21.82
N SER A 270 -14.03 -28.89 22.78
CA SER A 270 -12.58 -28.83 23.00
C SER A 270 -11.76 -29.23 21.76
N ILE A 271 -12.27 -30.16 20.95
CA ILE A 271 -11.62 -30.65 19.73
C ILE A 271 -11.49 -29.53 18.69
N TRP A 272 -12.59 -28.80 18.45
CA TRP A 272 -12.61 -27.74 17.43
C TRP A 272 -11.88 -26.48 17.89
N ILE A 273 -11.98 -26.14 19.17
CA ILE A 273 -11.18 -25.07 19.78
C ILE A 273 -9.68 -25.38 19.62
N GLN A 274 -9.25 -26.59 19.99
CA GLN A 274 -7.85 -27.00 19.91
C GLN A 274 -7.31 -26.91 18.47
N LYS A 275 -8.12 -27.28 17.48
CA LYS A 275 -7.76 -27.16 16.07
C LYS A 275 -7.44 -25.72 15.65
N PHE A 276 -8.24 -24.75 16.10
CA PHE A 276 -8.00 -23.34 15.79
C PHE A 276 -6.81 -22.77 16.59
N ILE A 277 -6.56 -23.26 17.81
CA ILE A 277 -5.33 -22.96 18.55
C ILE A 277 -4.09 -23.43 17.77
N GLU A 278 -4.11 -24.66 17.25
CA GLU A 278 -3.00 -25.20 16.43
C GLU A 278 -2.82 -24.42 15.13
N THR A 279 -3.93 -24.08 14.46
CA THR A 279 -3.91 -23.22 13.26
C THR A 279 -3.24 -21.88 13.56
N ARG A 280 -3.56 -21.25 14.70
CA ARG A 280 -2.92 -19.99 15.12
C ARG A 280 -1.41 -20.14 15.33
N LYS A 281 -0.96 -21.22 15.97
CA LYS A 281 0.48 -21.51 16.17
C LYS A 281 1.21 -21.71 14.85
N GLU A 282 0.61 -22.43 13.90
CA GLU A 282 1.20 -22.61 12.57
C GLU A 282 1.33 -21.28 11.82
N LEU A 283 0.31 -20.42 11.88
CA LEU A 283 0.35 -19.10 11.26
C LEU A 283 1.39 -18.18 11.91
N GLU A 284 1.55 -18.23 13.22
CA GLU A 284 2.61 -17.50 13.94
C GLU A 284 4.00 -17.91 13.45
N LEU A 285 4.23 -19.22 13.27
CA LEU A 285 5.49 -19.72 12.71
C LEU A 285 5.72 -19.22 11.28
N ILE A 286 4.69 -19.28 10.43
CA ILE A 286 4.78 -18.82 9.03
C ILE A 286 5.09 -17.31 8.99
N GLU A 287 4.43 -16.51 9.82
CA GLU A 287 4.67 -15.07 9.86
C GLU A 287 6.06 -14.74 10.41
N THR A 288 6.54 -15.49 11.40
CA THR A 288 7.90 -15.36 11.92
C THR A 288 8.95 -15.71 10.87
N GLU A 289 8.77 -16.81 10.14
CA GLU A 289 9.63 -17.21 9.01
C GLU A 289 9.61 -16.14 7.91
N ARG A 290 8.45 -15.56 7.61
CA ARG A 290 8.30 -14.49 6.62
C ARG A 290 9.10 -13.24 7.00
N LEU A 291 9.13 -12.87 8.27
CA LEU A 291 9.86 -11.71 8.78
C LEU A 291 11.37 -11.96 8.88
N THR A 292 11.81 -13.21 9.00
CA THR A 292 13.22 -13.54 9.29
C THR A 292 14.00 -14.15 8.12
N SER A 293 13.34 -14.88 7.21
CA SER A 293 14.04 -15.79 6.28
C SER A 293 13.71 -15.61 4.79
N ASN A 294 12.85 -14.65 4.39
CA ASN A 294 12.41 -14.44 3.00
C ASN A 294 11.79 -15.68 2.30
N ILE A 295 11.52 -16.77 3.02
CA ILE A 295 10.86 -17.97 2.48
C ILE A 295 9.35 -17.81 2.65
N SER A 296 8.61 -17.91 1.54
CA SER A 296 7.16 -17.70 1.49
C SER A 296 6.43 -19.04 1.47
N LYS A 297 6.00 -19.54 2.64
CA LYS A 297 5.00 -20.62 2.71
C LYS A 297 3.60 -20.02 2.54
N ASN A 298 2.70 -20.74 1.87
CA ASN A 298 1.34 -20.26 1.60
C ASN A 298 0.46 -20.30 2.86
N ALA A 299 0.37 -19.17 3.57
CA ALA A 299 -0.39 -19.02 4.82
C ALA A 299 -1.92 -19.08 4.62
N ASN A 300 -2.44 -18.62 3.47
CA ASN A 300 -3.88 -18.45 3.27
C ASN A 300 -4.63 -19.76 3.09
N ASN A 301 -3.97 -20.76 2.51
CA ASN A 301 -4.57 -22.09 2.37
C ASN A 301 -4.87 -22.73 3.73
N LYS A 302 -4.07 -22.43 4.77
CA LYS A 302 -4.21 -23.06 6.08
C LYS A 302 -5.51 -22.70 6.80
N ILE A 303 -5.88 -21.42 6.77
CA ILE A 303 -7.14 -20.96 7.38
C ILE A 303 -8.32 -21.63 6.69
N LEU A 304 -8.30 -21.66 5.36
CA LEU A 304 -9.36 -22.28 4.56
C LEU A 304 -9.42 -23.80 4.77
N GLU A 305 -8.28 -24.48 4.84
CA GLU A 305 -8.17 -25.91 5.17
C GLU A 305 -8.81 -26.21 6.54
N SER A 306 -8.51 -25.39 7.56
CA SER A 306 -9.09 -25.55 8.90
C SER A 306 -10.61 -25.43 8.88
N TRP A 307 -11.15 -24.39 8.24
CA TRP A 307 -12.61 -24.22 8.09
C TRP A 307 -13.27 -25.34 7.28
N ASN A 308 -12.65 -25.79 6.19
CA ASN A 308 -13.22 -26.85 5.35
C ASN A 308 -13.25 -28.21 6.03
N SER A 309 -12.33 -28.46 6.97
CA SER A 309 -12.28 -29.72 7.72
C SER A 309 -13.35 -29.86 8.81
N LEU A 310 -14.07 -28.78 9.13
CA LEU A 310 -15.17 -28.83 10.10
C LEU A 310 -16.34 -29.66 9.53
N PRO A 311 -17.03 -30.45 10.37
CA PRO A 311 -18.24 -31.18 9.99
C PRO A 311 -19.32 -30.27 9.41
N ASP A 312 -20.23 -30.85 8.64
CA ASP A 312 -21.33 -30.09 8.04
C ASP A 312 -22.38 -29.62 9.04
N THR A 313 -22.31 -30.08 10.30
CA THR A 313 -23.06 -29.50 11.42
C THR A 313 -22.69 -28.04 11.68
N PHE A 314 -21.52 -27.56 11.24
CA PHE A 314 -21.08 -26.16 11.34
C PHE A 314 -21.21 -25.40 10.01
N ASN A 315 -22.20 -25.78 9.19
CA ASN A 315 -22.43 -25.20 7.87
C ASN A 315 -22.52 -23.66 7.89
N CYS A 316 -23.28 -23.07 8.81
CA CYS A 316 -23.47 -21.62 8.87
C CYS A 316 -22.16 -20.91 9.24
N LEU A 317 -21.39 -21.45 10.18
CA LEU A 317 -20.05 -20.95 10.49
C LEU A 317 -19.12 -21.02 9.27
N LYS A 318 -19.12 -22.15 8.55
CA LYS A 318 -18.34 -22.35 7.32
C LYS A 318 -18.77 -21.38 6.21
N LYS A 319 -20.06 -21.10 6.04
CA LYS A 319 -20.58 -20.15 5.05
C LYS A 319 -20.05 -18.74 5.32
N LEU A 320 -20.17 -18.24 6.55
CA LEU A 320 -19.64 -16.94 6.94
C LEU A 320 -18.13 -16.89 6.74
N ALA A 321 -17.41 -17.93 7.16
CA ALA A 321 -15.97 -17.99 7.05
C ALA A 321 -15.49 -17.93 5.59
N ARG A 322 -16.13 -18.69 4.69
CA ARG A 322 -15.84 -18.67 3.26
C ARG A 322 -16.13 -17.29 2.66
N ALA A 323 -17.27 -16.70 2.97
CA ALA A 323 -17.63 -15.37 2.48
C ALA A 323 -16.55 -14.35 2.86
N ILE A 324 -16.14 -14.31 4.12
CA ILE A 324 -15.09 -13.38 4.59
C ILE A 324 -13.74 -13.66 3.94
N LEU A 325 -13.33 -14.94 3.82
CA LEU A 325 -12.04 -15.30 3.22
C LEU A 325 -11.94 -14.86 1.75
N THR A 326 -13.05 -14.90 1.00
CA THR A 326 -13.08 -14.47 -0.40
C THR A 326 -12.87 -12.97 -0.62
N ILE A 327 -13.18 -12.14 0.40
CA ILE A 327 -12.99 -10.68 0.34
C ILE A 327 -11.52 -10.33 0.12
N PHE A 328 -10.61 -11.08 0.75
CA PHE A 328 -9.20 -10.70 0.84
C PHE A 328 -8.30 -11.47 -0.13
N SER A 329 -8.64 -12.72 -0.46
CA SER A 329 -7.84 -13.53 -1.40
C SER A 329 -7.77 -12.94 -2.81
N SER A 330 -8.76 -12.13 -3.19
CA SER A 330 -8.81 -11.46 -4.50
C SER A 330 -8.02 -10.16 -4.55
N THR A 331 -7.74 -9.52 -3.41
CA THR A 331 -7.28 -8.14 -3.38
C THR A 331 -5.92 -7.98 -4.08
N TYR A 332 -4.86 -8.65 -3.62
CA TYR A 332 -3.53 -8.55 -4.25
C TYR A 332 -3.51 -9.03 -5.70
N ALA A 333 -4.18 -10.13 -6.01
CA ALA A 333 -4.26 -10.65 -7.37
C ALA A 333 -4.97 -9.67 -8.31
N CYS A 334 -6.05 -9.04 -7.85
CA CYS A 334 -6.77 -8.01 -8.59
C CYS A 334 -5.89 -6.76 -8.82
N GLU A 335 -5.15 -6.28 -7.82
CA GLU A 335 -4.25 -5.12 -8.04
C GLU A 335 -3.09 -5.46 -8.95
N SER A 336 -2.43 -6.59 -8.73
CA SER A 336 -1.36 -7.07 -9.59
C SER A 336 -1.86 -7.14 -11.03
N LEU A 337 -3.06 -7.69 -11.24
CA LEU A 337 -3.75 -7.73 -12.53
C LEU A 337 -4.02 -6.32 -13.08
N PHE A 338 -4.59 -5.39 -12.30
CA PHE A 338 -4.91 -4.03 -12.77
C PHE A 338 -3.64 -3.21 -13.07
N SER A 339 -2.60 -3.33 -12.25
CA SER A 339 -1.30 -2.70 -12.43
C SER A 339 -0.60 -3.21 -13.68
N GLU A 340 -0.57 -4.52 -13.87
CA GLU A 340 -0.05 -5.14 -15.10
C GLU A 340 -0.89 -4.74 -16.31
N MET A 341 -2.22 -4.69 -16.19
CA MET A 341 -3.09 -4.23 -17.27
C MET A 341 -2.83 -2.77 -17.65
N ASN A 342 -2.57 -1.88 -16.69
CA ASN A 342 -2.16 -0.50 -16.96
C ASN A 342 -0.79 -0.42 -17.65
N ASN A 343 0.17 -1.26 -17.25
CA ASN A 343 1.48 -1.34 -17.94
C ASN A 343 1.34 -1.92 -19.36
N ILE A 344 0.45 -2.89 -19.56
CA ILE A 344 0.19 -3.54 -20.86
C ILE A 344 -0.53 -2.57 -21.81
N LYS A 345 -1.41 -1.71 -21.28
CA LYS A 345 -2.16 -0.69 -22.05
C LYS A 345 -1.42 0.65 -22.19
N ASP A 346 -0.11 0.69 -21.95
CA ASP A 346 0.68 1.91 -22.09
C ASP A 346 0.56 2.50 -23.50
N SER A 347 0.50 3.83 -23.58
CA SER A 347 0.30 4.60 -24.82
C SER A 347 1.40 4.42 -25.86
N LEU A 348 2.52 3.81 -25.46
CA LEU A 348 3.65 3.45 -26.31
C LEU A 348 3.44 2.14 -27.11
N ARG A 349 2.40 1.34 -26.80
CA ARG A 349 2.10 0.09 -27.52
C ARG A 349 1.08 0.31 -28.64
N ASN A 350 1.57 0.46 -29.86
CA ASN A 350 0.74 0.73 -31.05
C ASN A 350 -0.02 -0.48 -31.62
N ARG A 351 0.20 -1.70 -31.10
CA ARG A 351 -0.40 -2.95 -31.64
C ARG A 351 -0.74 -3.94 -30.52
N LEU A 352 -1.76 -3.61 -29.72
CA LEU A 352 -2.32 -4.54 -28.75
C LEU A 352 -3.64 -5.10 -29.31
N THR A 353 -3.73 -6.42 -29.54
CA THR A 353 -4.98 -7.13 -29.82
C THR A 353 -5.54 -7.76 -28.53
N ASP A 354 -6.83 -8.07 -28.48
CA ASP A 354 -7.46 -8.70 -27.30
C ASP A 354 -6.78 -10.01 -26.89
N ASP A 355 -6.40 -10.84 -27.86
CA ASP A 355 -5.67 -12.09 -27.62
C ASP A 355 -4.27 -11.84 -27.04
N SER A 356 -3.54 -10.85 -27.58
CA SER A 356 -2.20 -10.49 -27.09
C SER A 356 -2.25 -9.87 -25.69
N SER A 357 -3.29 -9.10 -25.39
CA SER A 357 -3.55 -8.51 -24.07
C SER A 357 -3.85 -9.61 -23.06
N THR A 358 -4.73 -10.55 -23.42
CA THR A 358 -5.10 -11.70 -22.60
C THR A 358 -3.89 -12.58 -22.31
N ALA A 359 -3.08 -12.89 -23.32
CA ALA A 359 -1.85 -13.67 -23.16
C ALA A 359 -0.83 -12.96 -22.25
N CYS A 360 -0.64 -11.65 -22.41
CA CYS A 360 0.27 -10.87 -21.54
C CYS A 360 -0.20 -10.87 -20.09
N ILE A 361 -1.50 -10.73 -19.86
CA ILE A 361 -2.11 -10.84 -18.52
C ILE A 361 -1.88 -12.24 -17.95
N LEU A 362 -2.15 -13.29 -18.73
CA LEU A 362 -2.02 -14.68 -18.28
C LEU A 362 -0.58 -15.01 -17.89
N LEU A 363 0.40 -14.59 -18.69
CA LEU A 363 1.83 -14.75 -18.40
C LEU A 363 2.27 -14.03 -17.12
N LYS A 364 1.59 -12.95 -16.75
CA LYS A 364 1.92 -12.14 -15.56
C LYS A 364 1.26 -12.61 -14.29
N VAL A 365 0.07 -13.20 -14.40
CA VAL A 365 -0.76 -13.61 -13.25
C VAL A 365 -0.57 -15.08 -12.90
N THR A 366 0.02 -15.87 -13.80
CA THR A 366 0.33 -17.28 -13.55
C THR A 366 1.79 -17.48 -13.12
N SER A 367 2.07 -18.59 -12.44
CA SER A 367 3.43 -19.06 -12.18
C SER A 367 4.12 -19.69 -13.40
N TYR A 368 3.50 -19.56 -14.58
CA TYR A 368 4.02 -20.12 -15.82
C TYR A 368 5.24 -19.33 -16.28
N ASN A 369 6.40 -19.97 -16.23
CA ASN A 369 7.63 -19.42 -16.80
C ASN A 369 7.82 -19.97 -18.22
N PRO A 370 7.56 -19.16 -19.27
CA PRO A 370 7.82 -19.60 -20.64
C PRO A 370 9.31 -19.88 -20.81
N ASN A 371 9.66 -20.96 -21.50
CA ASN A 371 11.05 -21.28 -21.80
C ASN A 371 11.59 -20.35 -22.90
N ILE A 372 11.99 -19.15 -22.49
CA ILE A 372 12.46 -18.08 -23.39
C ILE A 372 13.68 -18.54 -24.21
N ASN A 373 14.57 -19.34 -23.62
CA ASN A 373 15.75 -19.85 -24.32
C ASN A 373 15.37 -20.75 -25.49
N TYR A 374 14.41 -21.65 -25.29
CA TYR A 374 13.87 -22.49 -26.36
C TYR A 374 13.17 -21.65 -27.44
N LEU A 375 12.33 -20.68 -27.04
CA LEU A 375 11.62 -19.81 -27.98
C LEU A 375 12.59 -18.94 -28.80
N SER A 376 13.62 -18.39 -28.15
CA SER A 376 14.66 -17.59 -28.81
C SER A 376 15.52 -18.41 -29.75
N SER A 377 15.76 -19.69 -29.45
CA SER A 377 16.53 -20.58 -30.34
C SER A 377 15.80 -20.90 -31.65
N ASN A 378 14.47 -20.78 -31.65
CA ASN A 378 13.62 -21.02 -32.83
C ASN A 378 13.35 -19.75 -33.65
N LEU A 379 13.81 -18.58 -33.20
CA LEU A 379 13.64 -17.31 -33.90
C LEU A 379 14.90 -16.94 -34.67
N GLN A 380 14.74 -16.65 -35.96
CA GLN A 380 15.84 -16.24 -36.83
C GLN A 380 16.33 -14.86 -36.41
N GLN A 381 17.58 -14.76 -35.94
CA GLN A 381 18.17 -13.47 -35.56
C GLN A 381 18.26 -12.57 -36.79
N GLN A 382 17.52 -11.46 -36.80
CA GLN A 382 17.78 -10.38 -37.75
C GLN A 382 19.10 -9.71 -37.35
N ARG A 383 20.16 -9.99 -38.10
CA ARG A 383 21.37 -9.18 -38.05
C ARG A 383 21.04 -7.83 -38.69
N SER A 384 21.14 -6.74 -37.92
CA SER A 384 21.08 -5.41 -38.51
C SER A 384 22.23 -5.26 -39.50
N HIS A 385 21.90 -4.83 -40.72
CA HIS A 385 22.90 -4.45 -41.72
C HIS A 385 23.63 -3.17 -41.33
#